data_AF-A0A7C3JTB9-F1
#
_entry.id   AF-A0A7C3JTB9-F1
#
_cell.length_a   1.000
_cell.length_b   1.000
_cell.length_c   1.000
_cell.angle_alpha   90.00
_cell.angle_beta   90.00
_cell.angle_gamma   90.00
#
_symmetry.space_group_name_H-M   'P 1'
#
loop_
_entity.id
_entity.type
_entity.pdbx_description
1 polymer ?
#
loop_
_entity_poly.entity_id
_entity_poly.type
_entity_poly.pdbx_seq_one_letter_code
_entity_poly.pdbx_strand_id
1 'polypeptide(L)'
;MGDYKAIDPVLRSWAEARGLHVYTGHKQNEVRSVTIYLWLGDRHESTGHIWVDPVNELGLVGVHAAAGTFRFDDAVPPEQLSSALDAVSEQLAEHRRRMEAAQTSISPRI
;
A
#
# COMPACT_ATOMS: atom_id res chain seq x y z
N MET A 1 17.42 -3.82 -13.91
CA MET A 1 16.01 -3.58 -14.28
C MET A 1 15.24 -4.78 -13.74
N GLY A 2 14.32 -4.57 -12.80
CA GLY A 2 13.63 -5.67 -12.12
C GLY A 2 12.57 -6.31 -13.01
N ASP A 3 12.50 -7.64 -13.07
CA ASP A 3 11.44 -8.31 -13.83
C ASP A 3 10.16 -8.38 -13.01
N TYR A 4 9.22 -7.47 -13.32
CA TYR A 4 7.91 -7.41 -12.68
C TYR A 4 6.86 -8.31 -13.35
N LYS A 5 7.18 -9.02 -14.43
CA LYS A 5 6.19 -9.80 -15.20
C LYS A 5 5.41 -10.81 -14.37
N ALA A 6 6.07 -11.43 -13.39
CA ALA A 6 5.45 -12.42 -12.51
C ALA A 6 4.42 -11.81 -11.55
N ILE A 7 4.59 -10.53 -11.17
CA ILE A 7 3.74 -9.88 -10.16
C ILE A 7 2.72 -8.91 -10.76
N ASP A 8 2.99 -8.38 -11.96
CA ASP A 8 2.12 -7.43 -12.66
C ASP A 8 0.66 -7.91 -12.78
N PRO A 9 0.36 -9.17 -13.15
CA PRO A 9 -1.02 -9.65 -13.23
C PRO A 9 -1.73 -9.63 -11.87
N VAL A 10 -1.02 -10.01 -10.80
CA VAL A 10 -1.56 -10.05 -9.44
C VAL A 10 -1.83 -8.63 -8.94
N LEU A 11 -0.83 -7.75 -9.07
CA LEU A 11 -0.94 -6.37 -8.61
C LEU A 11 -2.01 -5.58 -9.36
N ARG A 12 -2.09 -5.73 -10.70
CA ARG A 12 -3.12 -5.06 -11.50
C ARG A 12 -4.52 -5.54 -11.15
N SER A 13 -4.72 -6.86 -11.05
CA SER A 13 -6.00 -7.45 -10.65
C SER A 13 -6.43 -6.98 -9.26
N TRP A 14 -5.50 -7.00 -8.29
CA TRP A 14 -5.75 -6.54 -6.93
C TRP A 14 -6.13 -5.05 -6.87
N ALA A 15 -5.42 -4.20 -7.62
CA ALA A 15 -5.66 -2.77 -7.68
C ALA A 15 -6.99 -2.44 -8.39
N GLU A 16 -7.26 -3.08 -9.53
CA GLU A 16 -8.47 -2.90 -10.32
C GLU A 16 -9.75 -3.24 -9.52
N ALA A 17 -9.72 -4.35 -8.77
CA ALA A 17 -10.82 -4.74 -7.89
C ALA A 17 -11.16 -3.69 -6.80
N ARG A 18 -10.25 -2.75 -6.54
CA ARG A 18 -10.38 -1.68 -5.55
C ARG A 18 -10.48 -0.29 -6.18
N GLY A 19 -10.54 -0.20 -7.51
CA GLY A 19 -10.52 1.07 -8.23
C GLY A 19 -9.22 1.87 -8.07
N LEU A 20 -8.10 1.19 -7.80
CA LEU A 20 -6.79 1.79 -7.59
C LEU A 20 -5.98 1.81 -8.88
N HIS A 21 -5.06 2.76 -8.98
CA HIS A 21 -4.12 2.85 -10.10
C HIS A 21 -2.74 2.34 -9.70
N VAL A 22 -2.16 1.48 -10.55
CA VAL A 22 -0.78 1.01 -10.42
C VAL A 22 0.15 1.95 -11.18
N TYR A 23 1.04 2.62 -10.45
CA TYR A 23 2.12 3.42 -11.00
C TYR A 23 3.33 2.52 -11.30
N THR A 24 3.84 2.62 -12.52
CA THR A 24 4.96 1.78 -13.01
C THR A 24 6.30 2.52 -13.08
N GLY A 25 6.33 3.81 -12.73
CA GLY A 25 7.52 4.64 -12.84
C GLY A 25 7.57 5.75 -11.81
N HIS A 26 8.76 5.99 -11.26
CA HIS A 26 9.07 7.14 -10.42
C HIS A 26 10.42 7.74 -10.81
N LYS A 27 10.40 8.96 -11.35
CA LYS A 27 11.58 9.61 -11.96
C LYS A 27 12.19 8.71 -13.05
N GLN A 28 13.42 8.23 -12.85
CA GLN A 28 14.14 7.34 -13.77
C GLN A 28 14.06 5.87 -13.35
N ASN A 29 13.32 5.55 -12.27
CA ASN A 29 13.23 4.20 -11.74
C ASN A 29 11.92 3.53 -12.16
N GLU A 30 12.05 2.27 -12.57
CA GLU A 30 10.91 1.38 -12.72
C GLU A 30 10.47 0.88 -11.34
N VAL A 31 9.23 1.17 -10.97
CA VAL A 31 8.63 0.81 -9.68
C VAL A 31 7.31 0.11 -9.92
N ARG A 32 6.75 -0.53 -8.90
CA ARG A 32 5.34 -0.89 -8.88
C ARG A 32 4.74 -0.38 -7.58
N SER A 33 3.88 0.61 -7.68
CA SER A 33 3.30 1.23 -6.50
C SER A 33 1.83 1.60 -6.71
N VAL A 34 1.11 1.71 -5.61
CA VAL A 34 -0.29 2.15 -5.57
C VAL A 34 -0.43 3.21 -4.49
N THR A 35 -1.27 4.19 -4.75
CA THR A 35 -1.68 5.17 -3.74
C THR A 35 -3.02 4.72 -3.18
N ILE A 36 -3.12 4.56 -1.87
CA ILE A 36 -4.34 4.13 -1.18
C ILE A 36 -5.09 5.35 -0.68
N TYR A 37 -6.28 5.56 -1.24
CA TYR A 37 -7.24 6.54 -0.80
C TYR A 37 -8.16 5.89 0.25
N LEU A 38 -8.11 6.37 1.49
CA LEU A 38 -9.04 5.98 2.54
C LEU A 38 -10.08 7.09 2.69
N TRP A 39 -11.34 6.69 2.74
CA TRP A 39 -12.46 7.59 2.96
C TRP A 39 -12.53 8.00 4.43
N LEU A 40 -12.66 9.30 4.69
CA LEU A 40 -12.87 9.90 6.02
C LEU A 40 -14.18 10.67 6.01
N GLY A 41 -15.28 10.00 6.36
CA GLY A 41 -16.62 10.55 6.15
C GLY A 41 -16.78 10.97 4.68
N ASP A 42 -17.03 12.25 4.45
CA ASP A 42 -17.22 12.81 3.10
C ASP A 42 -15.93 13.36 2.45
N ARG A 43 -14.76 13.24 3.09
CA ARG A 43 -13.48 13.77 2.58
C ARG A 43 -12.55 12.66 2.08
N HIS A 44 -11.95 12.90 0.91
CA HIS A 44 -10.84 12.12 0.39
C HIS A 44 -9.52 12.77 0.81
N GLU A 45 -8.72 12.06 1.61
CA GLU A 45 -7.29 12.38 1.77
C GLU A 45 -6.43 11.23 1.24
N SER A 46 -5.34 11.57 0.57
CA SER A 46 -4.28 10.63 0.19
C SER A 46 -3.64 10.09 1.47
N THR A 47 -3.90 8.82 1.80
CA THR A 47 -3.64 8.30 3.15
C THR A 47 -2.49 7.32 3.26
N GLY A 48 -2.02 6.72 2.16
CA GLY A 48 -0.88 5.82 2.21
C GLY A 48 -0.37 5.39 0.84
N HIS A 49 0.85 4.90 0.81
CA HIS A 49 1.48 4.34 -0.37
C HIS A 49 1.89 2.90 -0.10
N ILE A 50 1.63 2.01 -1.06
CA ILE A 50 2.21 0.67 -1.08
C ILE A 50 3.12 0.62 -2.31
N TRP A 51 4.32 0.07 -2.17
CA TRP A 51 5.17 -0.27 -3.31
C TRP A 51 5.70 -1.69 -3.15
N VAL A 52 5.96 -2.32 -4.29
CA VAL A 52 6.46 -3.69 -4.35
C VAL A 52 7.73 -3.73 -5.18
N ASP A 53 8.67 -4.52 -4.70
CA ASP A 53 9.92 -4.81 -5.38
C ASP A 53 9.71 -5.99 -6.35
N PRO A 54 10.58 -6.14 -7.36
CA PRO A 54 10.57 -7.33 -8.21
C PRO A 54 10.91 -8.58 -7.38
N VAL A 55 10.66 -9.76 -7.94
CA VAL A 55 11.08 -11.02 -7.32
C VAL A 55 12.60 -11.02 -7.16
N ASN A 56 13.08 -11.21 -5.94
CA ASN A 56 14.51 -11.24 -5.60
C ASN A 56 15.15 -12.61 -5.85
N GLU A 57 16.45 -12.74 -5.58
CA GLU A 57 17.23 -13.98 -5.78
C GLU A 57 16.74 -15.16 -4.92
N LEU A 58 15.99 -14.89 -3.86
CA LEU A 58 15.37 -15.90 -2.99
C LEU A 58 13.96 -16.30 -3.44
N GLY A 59 13.48 -15.73 -4.55
CA GLY A 59 12.12 -15.98 -5.05
C GLY A 59 11.04 -15.24 -4.27
N LEU A 60 11.38 -14.17 -3.53
CA LEU A 60 10.44 -13.38 -2.74
C LEU A 60 10.16 -12.01 -3.35
N VAL A 61 8.96 -11.51 -3.14
CA VAL A 61 8.48 -10.17 -3.52
C VAL A 61 8.53 -9.27 -2.28
N GLY A 62 9.27 -8.17 -2.33
CA GLY A 62 9.23 -7.16 -1.29
C GLY A 62 7.92 -6.39 -1.33
N VAL A 63 7.26 -6.23 -0.19
CA VAL A 63 6.02 -5.46 -0.03
C VAL A 63 6.25 -4.41 1.04
N HIS A 64 6.03 -3.16 0.67
CA HIS A 64 6.34 -2.03 1.52
C HIS A 64 5.16 -1.07 1.58
N ALA A 65 4.95 -0.45 2.73
CA ALA A 65 3.94 0.59 2.85
C ALA A 65 4.32 1.71 3.80
N ALA A 66 3.74 2.88 3.56
CA ALA A 66 3.96 4.06 4.37
C ALA A 66 2.74 4.99 4.43
N ALA A 67 2.49 5.56 5.60
CA ALA A 67 1.49 6.59 5.85
C ALA A 67 1.88 7.45 7.06
N GLY A 68 2.39 8.67 6.84
CA GLY A 68 2.92 9.49 7.93
C GLY A 68 4.05 8.78 8.68
N THR A 69 3.80 8.42 9.94
CA THR A 69 4.73 7.66 10.80
C THR A 69 4.61 6.14 10.65
N PHE A 70 3.55 5.63 10.02
CA PHE A 70 3.42 4.20 9.74
C PHE A 70 4.44 3.76 8.69
N ARG A 71 5.08 2.62 8.96
CA ARG A 71 5.99 1.90 8.08
C ARG A 71 5.69 0.40 8.17
N PHE A 72 5.73 -0.26 7.03
CA PHE A 72 5.59 -1.70 6.91
C PHE A 72 6.56 -2.17 5.83
N ASP A 73 7.27 -3.25 6.11
CA ASP A 73 8.23 -3.87 5.21
C ASP A 73 8.14 -5.38 5.43
N ASP A 74 7.87 -6.14 4.36
CA ASP A 74 7.79 -7.59 4.38
C ASP A 74 8.28 -8.17 3.05
N ALA A 75 8.56 -9.48 3.02
CA ALA A 75 8.95 -10.20 1.82
C ALA A 75 8.22 -11.55 1.75
N VAL A 76 7.41 -11.73 0.72
CA VAL A 76 6.52 -12.90 0.59
C VAL A 76 6.74 -13.64 -0.73
N PRO A 77 6.43 -14.94 -0.80
CA PRO A 77 6.36 -15.64 -2.07
C PRO A 77 5.32 -14.98 -3.03
N PRO A 78 5.55 -14.98 -4.36
CA PRO A 78 4.65 -14.35 -5.33
C PRO A 78 3.19 -14.80 -5.21
N GLU A 79 2.96 -16.07 -4.88
CA GLU A 79 1.62 -16.64 -4.69
C GLU A 79 0.88 -16.09 -3.47
N GLN A 80 1.59 -15.47 -2.52
CA GLN A 80 1.02 -14.82 -1.33
C GLN A 80 0.88 -13.31 -1.48
N LEU A 81 1.35 -12.74 -2.60
CA LEU A 81 1.36 -11.29 -2.82
C LEU A 81 -0.02 -10.65 -2.64
N SER A 82 -1.09 -11.25 -3.17
CA SER A 82 -2.45 -10.69 -3.01
C SER A 82 -2.85 -10.60 -1.53
N SER A 83 -2.60 -11.66 -0.77
CA SER A 83 -2.94 -11.70 0.66
C SER A 83 -2.11 -10.71 1.47
N ALA A 84 -0.83 -10.53 1.11
CA ALA A 84 0.05 -9.55 1.74
C ALA A 84 -0.43 -8.11 1.46
N LEU A 85 -0.85 -7.82 0.22
CA LEU A 85 -1.43 -6.53 -0.17
C LEU A 85 -2.73 -6.23 0.60
N ASP A 86 -3.57 -7.24 0.82
CA ASP A 86 -4.77 -7.11 1.66
C ASP A 86 -4.44 -6.79 3.12
N ALA A 87 -3.53 -7.57 3.71
CA ALA A 87 -3.12 -7.38 5.09
C ALA A 87 -2.50 -5.99 5.34
N VAL A 88 -1.63 -5.52 4.44
CA VAL A 88 -1.03 -4.19 4.59
C VAL A 88 -2.03 -3.06 4.33
N SER A 89 -2.98 -3.25 3.41
CA SER A 89 -4.06 -2.28 3.18
C SER A 89 -4.97 -2.14 4.40
N GLU A 90 -5.29 -3.25 5.07
CA GLU A 90 -6.07 -3.24 6.31
C GLU A 90 -5.29 -2.57 7.46
N GLN A 91 -4.00 -2.85 7.62
CA GLN A 91 -3.14 -2.19 8.60
C GLN A 91 -3.05 -0.67 8.38
N LEU A 92 -2.94 -0.22 7.13
CA LEU A 92 -2.99 1.20 6.78
C LEU A 92 -4.33 1.83 7.21
N ALA A 93 -5.44 1.16 6.91
CA ALA A 93 -6.77 1.61 7.31
C ALA A 93 -6.91 1.71 8.83
N GLU A 94 -6.42 0.71 9.56
CA GLU A 94 -6.48 0.69 11.02
C GLU A 94 -5.58 1.76 11.65
N HIS A 95 -4.35 1.93 11.17
CA HIS A 95 -3.45 2.99 11.61
C HIS A 95 -4.12 4.36 11.45
N ARG A 96 -4.78 4.59 10.30
CA ARG A 96 -5.47 5.86 10.07
C ARG A 96 -6.63 6.08 11.02
N ARG A 97 -7.47 5.07 11.27
CA ARG A 97 -8.56 5.14 12.27
C ARG A 97 -8.04 5.50 13.66
N ARG A 98 -6.90 4.92 14.06
CA ARG A 98 -6.25 5.23 15.36
C ARG A 98 -5.79 6.70 15.44
N MET A 99 -5.19 7.22 14.38
CA MET A 99 -4.72 8.61 14.32
C MET A 99 -5.88 9.63 14.38
N GLU A 100 -7.03 9.29 13.82
CA GLU A 100 -8.24 10.13 13.87
C GLU A 100 -8.85 10.15 15.28
N ALA A 101 -8.99 8.98 15.91
CA ALA A 101 -9.49 8.88 17.27
C ALA A 101 -8.61 9.70 18.25
N ALA A 102 -7.29 9.65 18.08
CA ALA A 102 -6.36 10.45 18.86
C ALA A 102 -6.53 11.96 18.65
N GLN A 103 -6.72 12.42 17.40
CA GLN A 103 -6.95 13.85 17.11
C GLN A 103 -8.27 14.38 17.66
N THR A 104 -9.34 13.58 17.55
CA THR A 104 -10.67 13.93 18.07
C THR A 104 -10.67 14.01 19.60
N SER A 105 -9.88 13.16 20.27
CA SER A 105 -9.81 13.13 21.73
C SER A 105 -8.99 14.27 22.35
N ILE A 106 -8.20 15.02 21.56
CA ILE A 106 -7.34 16.12 22.02
C ILE A 106 -8.02 17.50 21.86
N SER A 107 -9.11 17.61 21.09
CA SER A 107 -9.89 18.86 21.00
C SER A 107 -11.09 18.83 21.95
N PRO A 108 -11.00 19.36 23.18
CA PRO A 108 -12.19 19.70 23.94
C PRO A 108 -12.88 20.84 23.19
N ARG A 109 -14.15 20.62 22.81
CA ARG A 109 -15.03 21.71 22.38
C ARG A 109 -15.04 22.77 23.48
N ILE A 110 -14.52 23.95 23.18
CA ILE A 110 -14.76 25.19 23.93
C ILE A 110 -16.12 25.73 23.50
#